data_AF-A0A2G9ZUP6-F1
#
_entry.id   AF-A0A2G9ZUP6-F1
#
_cell.length_a   1.000
_cell.length_b   1.000
_cell.length_c   1.000
_cell.angle_alpha   90.00
_cell.angle_beta   90.00
_cell.angle_gamma   90.00
#
_symmetry.space_group_name_H-M   'P 1'
#
loop_
_entity.id
_entity.type
_entity.pdbx_description
1 polymer ?
#
loop_
_entity_poly.entity_id
_entity_poly.type
_entity_poly.pdbx_seq_one_letter_code
_entity_poly.pdbx_strand_id
1 'polypeptide(L)'
;MALSSRTKQIPMDLLRILVSFFWGSTFILVKNAVALVDTFSFLAVRFTLSFLLMIAFFSNRLFPIKQDVFKAGILLGIVLFASFAFQTWGLNLTSATNAAFITGLNVVVVPFFSLLILKKAAAPSAMAGVTAAFLGLYILLGGGSSQWNRGDLLVLICAMAVAFHILLTGYYAPRFDAFALVT
;
A
#
# COMPACT_ATOMS: atom_id res chain seq x y z
N MET A 1 -31.86 -5.24 19.65
CA MET A 1 -30.43 -5.65 19.64
C MET A 1 -29.71 -5.27 18.33
N ALA A 2 -30.07 -4.17 17.64
CA ALA A 2 -29.49 -3.77 16.34
C ALA A 2 -28.73 -2.42 16.36
N LEU A 3 -28.72 -1.71 17.49
CA LEU A 3 -28.07 -0.40 17.62
C LEU A 3 -26.58 -0.49 18.00
N SER A 4 -26.10 -1.65 18.48
CA SER A 4 -24.68 -1.83 18.85
C SER A 4 -23.74 -1.93 17.65
N SER A 5 -24.23 -2.24 16.44
CA SER A 5 -23.38 -2.35 15.24
C SER A 5 -23.08 -0.97 14.64
N ARG A 6 -24.07 -0.06 14.54
CA ARG A 6 -23.90 1.28 13.97
C ARG A 6 -22.96 2.16 14.81
N THR A 7 -23.08 2.15 16.14
CA THR A 7 -22.23 2.99 17.01
C THR A 7 -20.77 2.55 17.02
N LYS A 8 -20.48 1.27 16.71
CA LYS A 8 -19.12 0.76 16.49
C LYS A 8 -18.60 0.99 15.06
N GLN A 9 -19.49 1.25 14.09
CA GLN A 9 -19.12 1.56 12.70
C GLN A 9 -18.60 3.00 12.57
N ILE A 10 -19.24 3.97 13.23
CA ILE A 10 -18.81 5.38 13.20
C ILE A 10 -17.32 5.58 13.56
N PRO A 11 -16.78 5.04 14.67
CA PRO A 11 -15.36 5.18 14.98
C PRO A 11 -14.45 4.43 13.99
N MET A 12 -14.92 3.33 13.40
CA MET A 12 -14.17 2.58 12.38
C MET A 12 -14.05 3.35 11.08
N ASP A 13 -15.14 3.99 10.64
CA ASP A 13 -15.17 4.81 9.44
C ASP A 13 -14.36 6.09 9.63
N LEU A 14 -14.43 6.71 10.82
CA LEU A 14 -13.59 7.85 11.18
C LEU A 14 -12.10 7.50 11.12
N LEU A 15 -11.71 6.32 11.64
CA LEU A 15 -10.33 5.85 11.59
C LEU A 15 -9.85 5.65 10.15
N ARG A 16 -10.69 5.11 9.26
CA ARG A 16 -10.36 4.94 7.84
C ARG A 16 -10.16 6.27 7.12
N ILE A 17 -10.98 7.28 7.43
CA ILE A 17 -10.83 8.63 6.89
C ILE A 17 -9.50 9.24 7.36
N LEU A 18 -9.16 9.11 8.64
CA LEU A 18 -7.88 9.57 9.18
C LEU A 18 -6.70 8.88 8.49
N VAL A 19 -6.75 7.56 8.35
CA VAL A 19 -5.70 6.80 7.64
C VAL A 19 -5.55 7.29 6.20
N SER A 20 -6.65 7.51 5.48
CA SER A 20 -6.64 8.03 4.11
C SER A 20 -6.02 9.44 4.04
N PHE A 21 -6.37 10.31 4.99
CA PHE A 21 -5.80 11.65 5.10
C PHE A 21 -4.27 11.59 5.28
N PHE A 22 -3.78 10.84 6.27
CA PHE A 22 -2.34 10.70 6.50
C PHE A 22 -1.61 10.05 5.33
N TRP A 23 -2.24 9.08 4.66
CA TRP A 23 -1.67 8.45 3.47
C TRP A 23 -1.49 9.46 2.32
N GLY A 24 -2.51 10.27 2.03
CA GLY A 24 -2.42 11.32 1.01
C GLY A 24 -1.37 12.39 1.32
N SER A 25 -1.33 12.88 2.57
CA SER A 25 -0.35 13.87 3.01
C SER A 25 1.10 13.37 2.91
N THR A 26 1.32 12.06 3.06
CA THR A 26 2.65 11.46 3.02
C THR A 26 3.36 11.69 1.67
N PHE A 27 2.66 11.71 0.55
CA PHE A 27 3.29 11.93 -0.76
C PHE A 27 3.98 13.30 -0.86
N ILE A 28 3.36 14.34 -0.30
CA ILE A 28 3.91 15.70 -0.29
C ILE A 28 5.12 15.76 0.65
N LEU A 29 4.99 15.18 1.85
CA LEU A 29 6.06 15.15 2.85
C LEU A 29 7.28 14.36 2.35
N VAL A 30 7.07 13.17 1.79
CA VAL A 30 8.14 12.35 1.23
C VAL A 30 8.81 13.06 0.08
N LYS A 31 8.04 13.66 -0.85
CA LYS A 31 8.61 14.44 -1.96
C LYS A 31 9.55 15.56 -1.47
N ASN A 32 9.15 16.29 -0.44
CA ASN A 32 10.00 17.34 0.14
C ASN A 32 11.22 16.75 0.86
N ALA A 33 11.07 15.62 1.55
CA ALA A 33 12.17 14.98 2.25
C ALA A 33 13.24 14.42 1.30
N VAL A 34 12.82 13.77 0.20
CA VAL A 34 13.75 13.17 -0.78
C VAL A 34 14.43 14.21 -1.67
N ALA A 35 13.95 15.45 -1.67
CA ALA A 35 14.66 16.58 -2.27
C ALA A 35 15.88 17.02 -1.42
N LEU A 36 15.89 16.68 -0.12
CA LEU A 36 16.95 17.06 0.83
C LEU A 36 17.90 15.89 1.14
N VAL A 37 17.43 14.65 1.02
CA VAL A 37 18.15 13.44 1.41
C VAL A 37 18.03 12.39 0.32
N ASP A 38 19.07 11.59 0.12
CA ASP A 38 19.03 10.46 -0.82
C ASP A 38 17.87 9.49 -0.53
N THR A 39 17.31 8.93 -1.60
CA THR A 39 16.13 8.03 -1.58
C THR A 39 16.32 6.84 -0.64
N PHE A 40 17.47 6.15 -0.75
CA PHE A 40 17.71 4.94 0.02
C PHE A 40 18.07 5.25 1.46
N SER A 41 18.72 6.39 1.71
CA SER A 41 18.98 6.87 3.06
C SER A 41 17.68 7.20 3.80
N PHE A 42 16.75 7.89 3.14
CA PHE A 42 15.41 8.16 3.69
C PHE A 42 14.66 6.86 4.02
N LEU A 43 14.69 5.88 3.11
CA LEU A 43 14.06 4.58 3.32
C LEU A 43 14.72 3.79 4.46
N ALA A 44 16.04 3.78 4.55
CA ALA A 44 16.76 3.09 5.61
C ALA A 44 16.33 3.60 6.99
N VAL A 45 16.28 4.93 7.17
CA VAL A 45 15.81 5.54 8.42
C VAL A 45 14.35 5.18 8.68
N ARG A 46 13.47 5.30 7.67
CA ARG A 46 12.03 5.01 7.79
C ARG A 46 11.78 3.57 8.24
N PHE A 47 12.39 2.59 7.56
CA PHE A 47 12.20 1.17 7.86
C PHE A 47 12.84 0.76 9.18
N THR A 48 14.02 1.31 9.51
CA THR A 48 14.68 1.06 10.79
C THR A 48 13.83 1.60 11.95
N LEU A 49 13.31 2.83 11.83
CA LEU A 49 12.44 3.40 12.85
C LEU A 49 11.16 2.58 13.03
N SER A 50 10.51 2.20 11.93
CA SER A 50 9.33 1.31 11.98
C SER A 50 9.65 0.00 12.71
N PHE A 51 10.77 -0.65 12.37
CA PHE A 51 11.20 -1.90 13.00
C PHE A 51 11.44 -1.75 14.51
N LEU A 52 12.15 -0.70 14.94
CA LEU A 52 12.42 -0.43 16.35
C LEU A 52 11.14 -0.15 17.15
N LEU A 53 10.24 0.67 16.60
CA LEU A 53 8.95 0.97 17.24
C LEU A 53 8.11 -0.29 17.38
N MET A 54 8.11 -1.13 16.35
CA MET A 54 7.33 -2.35 16.34
C MET A 54 7.81 -3.35 17.39
N ILE A 55 9.13 -3.52 17.56
CA ILE A 55 9.71 -4.30 18.67
C ILE A 55 9.36 -3.67 20.02
N ALA A 56 9.50 -2.35 20.17
CA ALA A 56 9.26 -1.67 21.44
C ALA A 56 7.82 -1.84 21.94
N PHE A 57 6.83 -1.69 21.06
CA PHE A 57 5.41 -1.74 21.43
C PHE A 57 4.81 -3.16 21.41
N PHE A 58 5.39 -4.09 20.63
CA PHE A 58 4.76 -5.39 20.38
C PHE A 58 5.67 -6.60 20.65
N SER A 59 6.85 -6.42 21.25
CA SER A 59 7.75 -7.51 21.66
C SER A 59 7.04 -8.68 22.35
N ASN A 60 6.13 -8.39 23.28
CA ASN A 60 5.37 -9.40 24.03
C ASN A 60 4.41 -10.24 23.17
N ARG A 61 4.07 -9.79 21.96
CA ARG A 61 3.21 -10.52 21.00
C ARG A 61 3.99 -11.11 19.83
N LEU A 62 5.21 -10.63 19.59
CA LEU A 62 6.09 -11.10 18.52
C LEU A 62 6.78 -12.41 18.90
N PHE A 63 7.15 -12.60 20.17
CA PHE A 63 7.90 -13.76 20.61
C PHE A 63 7.04 -14.83 21.32
N PRO A 64 7.26 -16.13 21.06
CA PRO A 64 8.26 -16.70 20.14
C PRO A 64 7.77 -16.70 18.68
N ILE A 65 8.65 -16.26 17.76
CA ILE A 65 8.38 -16.24 16.33
C ILE A 65 8.48 -17.67 15.78
N LYS A 66 7.40 -18.18 15.17
CA LYS A 66 7.43 -19.45 14.43
C LYS A 66 8.20 -19.28 13.12
N GLN A 67 9.01 -20.27 12.73
CA GLN A 67 9.83 -20.20 11.51
C GLN A 67 9.02 -19.90 10.24
N ASP A 68 7.81 -20.43 10.13
CA ASP A 68 6.94 -20.19 8.97
C ASP A 68 6.45 -18.73 8.92
N VAL A 69 6.16 -18.13 10.08
CA VAL A 69 5.79 -16.71 10.21
C VAL A 69 6.97 -15.82 9.85
N PHE A 70 8.19 -16.18 10.30
CA PHE A 70 9.40 -15.44 9.97
C PHE A 70 9.68 -15.42 8.46
N LYS A 71 9.56 -16.56 7.78
CA LYS A 71 9.76 -16.65 6.32
C LYS A 71 8.71 -15.84 5.56
N ALA A 72 7.44 -15.91 5.97
CA ALA A 72 6.37 -15.12 5.38
C ALA A 72 6.59 -13.61 5.60
N GLY A 73 7.01 -13.22 6.82
CA GLY A 73 7.33 -11.84 7.17
C GLY A 73 8.50 -11.27 6.36
N ILE A 74 9.58 -12.05 6.14
CA ILE A 74 10.68 -11.64 5.27
C ILE A 74 10.18 -11.40 3.83
N LEU A 75 9.39 -12.32 3.28
CA LEU A 75 8.88 -12.19 1.92
C LEU A 75 8.00 -10.94 1.78
N LEU A 76 7.07 -10.73 2.71
CA LEU A 76 6.23 -9.53 2.76
C LEU A 76 7.07 -8.26 2.91
N GLY A 77 8.05 -8.26 3.81
CA GLY A 77 8.96 -7.15 4.02
C GLY A 77 9.78 -6.78 2.78
N ILE A 78 10.29 -7.76 2.04
CA ILE A 78 11.03 -7.53 0.79
C ILE A 78 10.12 -6.89 -0.26
N VAL A 79 8.91 -7.44 -0.46
CA VAL A 79 7.96 -6.89 -1.44
C VAL A 79 7.54 -5.48 -1.03
N LEU A 80 7.28 -5.25 0.26
CA LEU A 80 6.93 -3.94 0.80
C LEU A 80 8.06 -2.92 0.61
N PHE A 81 9.30 -3.31 0.92
CA PHE A 81 10.48 -2.48 0.70
C PHE A 81 10.63 -2.12 -0.78
N ALA A 82 10.48 -3.10 -1.68
CA ALA A 82 10.52 -2.86 -3.12
C ALA A 82 9.45 -1.86 -3.56
N SER A 83 8.20 -2.02 -3.08
CA SER A 83 7.13 -1.05 -3.33
C SER A 83 7.52 0.36 -2.91
N PHE A 84 8.01 0.54 -1.68
CA PHE A 84 8.41 1.86 -1.19
C PHE A 84 9.65 2.41 -1.89
N ALA A 85 10.59 1.56 -2.31
CA ALA A 85 11.76 1.96 -3.07
C ALA A 85 11.36 2.55 -4.43
N PHE A 86 10.53 1.83 -5.20
CA PHE A 86 10.03 2.32 -6.48
C PHE A 86 9.15 3.57 -6.33
N GLN A 87 8.33 3.63 -5.27
CA GLN A 87 7.49 4.81 -5.00
C GLN A 87 8.34 6.06 -4.71
N THR A 88 9.30 5.92 -3.80
CA THR A 88 10.12 7.03 -3.31
C THR A 88 11.06 7.51 -4.39
N TRP A 89 11.62 6.59 -5.18
CA TRP A 89 12.43 6.96 -6.34
C TRP A 89 11.59 7.60 -7.45
N GLY A 90 10.38 7.05 -7.71
CA GLY A 90 9.44 7.65 -8.64
C GLY A 90 9.04 9.08 -8.25
N LEU A 91 8.83 9.34 -6.95
CA LEU A 91 8.49 10.66 -6.40
C LEU A 91 9.57 11.73 -6.64
N ASN A 92 10.84 11.34 -6.80
CA ASN A 92 11.90 12.27 -7.19
C ASN A 92 11.76 12.76 -8.64
N LEU A 93 11.10 11.97 -9.50
CA LEU A 93 11.00 12.20 -10.93
C LEU A 93 9.60 12.65 -11.37
N THR A 94 8.57 12.41 -10.56
CA THR A 94 7.18 12.81 -10.85
C THR A 94 6.59 13.74 -9.79
N SER A 95 5.39 14.28 -10.01
CA SER A 95 4.66 15.08 -9.03
C SER A 95 4.08 14.20 -7.91
N ALA A 96 3.93 14.77 -6.70
CA ALA A 96 3.28 14.07 -5.59
C ALA A 96 1.84 13.65 -5.96
N THR A 97 1.15 14.51 -6.72
CA THR A 97 -0.17 14.28 -7.28
C THR A 97 -0.20 13.07 -8.22
N ASN A 98 0.67 13.03 -9.24
CA ASN A 98 0.75 11.90 -10.17
C ASN A 98 1.13 10.62 -9.43
N ALA A 99 2.09 10.69 -8.50
CA ALA A 99 2.50 9.52 -7.73
C ALA A 99 1.36 8.94 -6.89
N ALA A 100 0.61 9.79 -6.18
CA ALA A 100 -0.55 9.36 -5.39
C ALA A 100 -1.62 8.72 -6.28
N PHE A 101 -1.91 9.33 -7.43
CA PHE A 101 -2.89 8.82 -8.38
C PHE A 101 -2.46 7.47 -8.98
N ILE A 102 -1.25 7.38 -9.54
CA ILE A 102 -0.75 6.13 -10.14
C ILE A 102 -0.67 5.02 -9.09
N THR A 103 -0.28 5.32 -7.85
CA THR A 103 -0.31 4.33 -6.76
C THR A 103 -1.73 3.80 -6.53
N GLY A 104 -2.75 4.68 -6.63
CA GLY A 104 -4.17 4.33 -6.52
C GLY A 104 -4.68 3.38 -7.61
N LEU A 105 -3.95 3.18 -8.72
CA LEU A 105 -4.26 2.12 -9.70
C LEU A 105 -4.19 0.72 -9.09
N ASN A 106 -3.56 0.55 -7.93
CA ASN A 106 -3.56 -0.73 -7.24
C ASN A 106 -4.98 -1.30 -7.03
N VAL A 107 -6.01 -0.47 -6.91
CA VAL A 107 -7.43 -0.89 -6.81
C VAL A 107 -7.89 -1.67 -8.04
N VAL A 108 -7.32 -1.37 -9.22
CA VAL A 108 -7.55 -2.09 -10.48
C VAL A 108 -6.63 -3.31 -10.59
N VAL A 109 -5.36 -3.15 -10.21
CA VAL A 109 -4.34 -4.19 -10.35
C VAL A 109 -4.58 -5.37 -9.39
N VAL A 110 -5.05 -5.13 -8.17
CA VAL A 110 -5.34 -6.17 -7.17
C VAL A 110 -6.36 -7.21 -7.67
N PRO A 111 -7.59 -6.84 -8.09
CA PRO A 111 -8.56 -7.80 -8.58
C PRO A 111 -8.10 -8.47 -9.87
N PHE A 112 -7.36 -7.76 -10.73
CA PHE A 112 -6.76 -8.34 -11.93
C PHE A 112 -5.75 -9.45 -11.59
N PHE A 113 -4.81 -9.18 -10.68
CA PHE A 113 -3.87 -10.19 -10.20
C PHE A 113 -4.55 -11.30 -9.40
N SER A 114 -5.61 -11.01 -8.65
CA SER A 114 -6.42 -12.05 -7.98
C SER A 114 -7.04 -13.01 -9.00
N LEU A 115 -7.57 -12.50 -10.11
CA LEU A 115 -8.10 -13.33 -11.18
C LEU A 115 -6.99 -14.17 -11.84
N LEU A 116 -5.85 -13.57 -12.15
CA LEU A 116 -4.75 -14.27 -12.83
C LEU A 116 -4.07 -15.32 -11.94
N ILE A 117 -3.76 -14.97 -10.69
CA ILE A 117 -2.94 -15.80 -9.78
C ILE A 117 -3.82 -16.78 -9.01
N LEU A 118 -4.94 -16.31 -8.46
CA LEU A 118 -5.82 -17.12 -7.61
C LEU A 118 -6.97 -17.76 -8.38
N LYS A 119 -7.12 -17.47 -9.68
CA LYS A 119 -8.24 -17.93 -10.53
C LYS A 119 -9.62 -17.62 -9.92
N LYS A 120 -9.68 -16.60 -9.06
CA LYS A 120 -10.91 -16.13 -8.40
C LYS A 120 -11.33 -14.81 -9.04
N ALA A 121 -12.43 -14.85 -9.78
CA ALA A 121 -13.01 -13.66 -10.36
C ALA A 121 -13.56 -12.75 -9.26
N ALA A 122 -13.27 -11.45 -9.37
CA ALA A 122 -13.93 -10.44 -8.56
C ALA A 122 -15.42 -10.39 -8.92
N ALA A 123 -16.27 -10.05 -7.93
CA ALA A 123 -17.70 -9.89 -8.19
C ALA A 123 -17.96 -8.85 -9.30
N PRO A 124 -19.02 -8.99 -10.11
CA PRO A 124 -19.34 -8.03 -11.17
C PRO A 124 -19.47 -6.58 -10.65
N SER A 125 -19.97 -6.40 -9.43
CA SER A 125 -20.04 -5.10 -8.74
C SER A 125 -18.65 -4.52 -8.44
N ALA A 126 -17.68 -5.37 -8.07
CA ALA A 126 -16.30 -4.95 -7.88
C ALA A 126 -15.65 -4.56 -9.23
N MET A 127 -15.95 -5.28 -10.31
CA MET A 127 -15.48 -4.92 -11.65
C MET A 127 -16.02 -3.56 -12.12
N ALA A 128 -17.28 -3.23 -11.83
CA ALA A 128 -17.85 -1.92 -12.10
C ALA A 128 -17.16 -0.80 -11.28
N GLY A 129 -16.85 -1.08 -10.00
CA GLY A 129 -16.08 -0.14 -9.17
C GLY A 129 -14.66 0.07 -9.70
N VAL A 130 -14.02 -0.98 -10.20
CA VAL A 130 -12.68 -0.94 -10.81
C VAL A 130 -12.67 -0.09 -12.07
N THR A 131 -13.63 -0.27 -12.98
CA THR A 131 -13.71 0.54 -14.21
C THR A 131 -14.02 2.00 -13.89
N ALA A 132 -14.93 2.28 -12.95
CA ALA A 132 -15.21 3.64 -12.50
C ALA A 132 -13.99 4.31 -11.86
N ALA A 133 -13.24 3.60 -11.01
CA ALA A 133 -12.02 4.10 -10.39
C ALA A 133 -10.93 4.39 -11.43
N PHE A 134 -10.74 3.50 -12.41
CA PHE A 134 -9.80 3.69 -13.51
C PHE A 134 -10.15 4.93 -14.36
N LEU A 135 -11.42 5.11 -14.72
CA LEU A 135 -11.89 6.27 -15.48
C LEU A 135 -11.72 7.57 -14.70
N GLY A 136 -12.11 7.58 -13.41
CA GLY A 136 -11.91 8.74 -12.54
C GLY A 136 -10.43 9.14 -12.45
N LEU A 137 -9.55 8.14 -12.37
CA LEU A 137 -8.11 8.37 -12.36
C LEU A 137 -7.58 8.92 -13.69
N TYR A 138 -8.04 8.37 -14.82
CA TYR A 138 -7.66 8.82 -16.15
C TYR A 138 -8.01 10.30 -16.37
N ILE A 139 -9.19 10.72 -15.89
CA ILE A 139 -9.64 12.12 -15.95
C ILE A 139 -8.76 13.00 -15.05
N LEU A 140 -8.48 12.55 -13.82
CA LEU A 140 -7.62 13.29 -12.87
C LEU A 140 -6.18 13.47 -13.38
N LEU A 141 -5.67 12.54 -14.18
CA LEU A 141 -4.37 12.62 -14.84
C LEU A 141 -4.38 13.51 -16.11
N GLY A 142 -5.48 14.23 -16.39
CA GLY A 142 -5.58 15.16 -17.53
C GLY A 142 -5.91 14.49 -18.86
N GLY A 143 -6.53 13.31 -18.83
CA GLY A 143 -7.14 12.69 -20.02
C GLY A 143 -6.15 12.29 -21.13
N GLY A 144 -4.89 12.02 -20.78
CA GLY A 144 -3.84 11.60 -21.73
C GLY A 144 -2.93 12.72 -22.24
N SER A 145 -3.13 13.97 -21.82
CA SER A 145 -2.27 15.11 -22.19
C SER A 145 -1.03 15.28 -21.29
N SER A 146 -0.99 14.61 -20.13
CA SER A 146 0.17 14.62 -19.24
C SER A 146 1.27 13.75 -19.83
N GLN A 147 2.43 14.34 -20.13
CA GLN A 147 3.58 13.60 -20.64
C GLN A 147 4.05 12.62 -19.56
N TRP A 148 3.88 11.32 -19.84
CA TRP A 148 4.38 10.26 -18.98
C TRP A 148 5.88 10.42 -18.79
N ASN A 149 6.30 10.56 -17.54
CA ASN A 149 7.71 10.66 -17.20
C ASN A 149 8.25 9.31 -16.68
N ARG A 150 9.57 9.20 -16.54
CA ARG A 150 10.20 7.97 -16.01
C ARG A 150 9.77 7.66 -14.58
N GLY A 151 9.47 8.69 -13.78
CA GLY A 151 8.93 8.54 -12.44
C GLY A 151 7.55 7.88 -12.40
N ASP A 152 6.67 8.24 -13.33
CA ASP A 152 5.33 7.66 -13.45
C ASP A 152 5.40 6.14 -13.69
N LEU A 153 6.36 5.71 -14.51
CA LEU A 153 6.61 4.28 -14.74
C LEU A 153 7.12 3.56 -13.47
N LEU A 154 8.02 4.19 -12.71
CA LEU A 154 8.48 3.64 -11.43
C LEU A 154 7.32 3.54 -10.43
N VAL A 155 6.46 4.55 -10.35
CA VAL A 155 5.28 4.52 -9.48
C VAL A 155 4.28 3.45 -9.94
N LEU A 156 4.15 3.21 -11.23
CA LEU A 156 3.32 2.12 -11.75
C LEU A 156 3.85 0.75 -11.31
N ILE A 157 5.17 0.54 -11.38
CA ILE A 157 5.81 -0.67 -10.84
C ILE A 157 5.55 -0.78 -9.33
N CYS A 158 5.62 0.32 -8.58
CA CYS A 158 5.20 0.35 -7.18
C CYS A 158 3.74 -0.10 -7.01
N ALA A 159 2.80 0.42 -7.79
CA ALA A 159 1.38 0.04 -7.69
C ALA A 159 1.17 -1.47 -7.91
N MET A 160 1.91 -2.07 -8.84
CA MET A 160 1.92 -3.51 -9.07
C MET A 160 2.53 -4.28 -7.89
N ALA A 161 3.65 -3.82 -7.35
CA ALA A 161 4.27 -4.43 -6.18
C ALA A 161 3.38 -4.35 -4.93
N VAL A 162 2.70 -3.22 -4.72
CA VAL A 162 1.71 -3.05 -3.64
C VAL A 162 0.53 -4.00 -3.83
N ALA A 163 0.02 -4.13 -5.07
CA ALA A 163 -1.04 -5.08 -5.36
C ALA A 163 -0.63 -6.53 -5.06
N PHE A 164 0.61 -6.90 -5.41
CA PHE A 164 1.17 -8.20 -5.08
C PHE A 164 1.33 -8.40 -3.56
N HIS A 165 1.82 -7.38 -2.84
CA HIS A 165 1.90 -7.38 -1.38
C HIS A 165 0.53 -7.59 -0.74
N ILE A 166 -0.52 -6.92 -1.23
CA ILE A 166 -1.89 -7.07 -0.75
C ILE A 166 -2.37 -8.52 -0.94
N LEU A 167 -2.09 -9.14 -2.09
CA LEU A 167 -2.48 -10.53 -2.34
C LEU A 167 -1.71 -11.53 -1.46
N LEU A 168 -0.40 -11.35 -1.29
CA LEU A 168 0.40 -12.16 -0.38
C LEU A 168 -0.09 -12.03 1.05
N THR A 169 -0.37 -10.80 1.50
CA THR A 169 -0.92 -10.55 2.84
C THR A 169 -2.27 -11.23 2.99
N GLY A 170 -3.17 -11.12 2.00
CA GLY A 170 -4.47 -11.79 2.00
C GLY A 170 -4.38 -13.33 1.97
N TYR A 171 -3.31 -13.89 1.42
CA TYR A 171 -3.04 -15.33 1.41
C TYR A 171 -2.50 -15.84 2.76
N TYR A 172 -1.61 -15.07 3.40
CA TYR A 172 -0.98 -15.45 4.67
C TYR A 172 -1.80 -15.07 5.91
N ALA A 173 -2.56 -13.97 5.88
CA ALA A 173 -3.35 -13.48 7.01
C ALA A 173 -4.42 -14.45 7.55
N PRO A 174 -5.03 -15.35 6.76
CA PRO A 174 -5.91 -16.39 7.30
C PRO A 174 -5.15 -17.57 7.92
N ARG A 175 -3.85 -17.71 7.62
CA ARG A 175 -3.02 -18.86 8.03
C ARG A 175 -2.18 -18.58 9.27
N PHE A 176 -1.90 -17.31 9.53
CA PHE A 176 -1.20 -16.84 10.71
C PHE A 176 -1.99 -15.70 11.35
N ASP A 177 -1.80 -15.47 12.65
CA ASP A 177 -2.45 -14.34 13.33
C ASP A 177 -2.08 -13.04 12.62
N ALA A 178 -3.07 -12.29 12.14
CA ALA A 178 -2.87 -11.10 11.31
C ALA A 178 -1.99 -10.06 12.03
N PHE A 179 -2.02 -10.04 13.36
CA PHE A 179 -1.14 -9.20 14.16
C PHE A 179 0.32 -9.61 14.04
N ALA A 180 0.66 -10.89 13.97
CA ALA A 180 2.05 -11.37 13.87
C ALA A 180 2.63 -11.31 12.43
N LEU A 181 1.82 -10.95 11.43
CA LEU A 181 2.23 -10.80 10.03
C LEU A 181 2.50 -9.35 9.64
N VAL A 182 1.77 -8.42 10.25
CA VAL A 182 1.79 -6.99 9.92
C VAL A 182 2.56 -6.19 10.99
N THR A 183 2.60 -6.74 12.20
CA THR A 183 3.58 -6.40 13.24
C THR A 183 4.66 -7.44 13.04
#